data_AF-A0A834TT11-F1
#
_entry.id   AF-A0A834TT11-F1
#
_cell.length_a   1.000
_cell.length_b   1.000
_cell.length_c   1.000
_cell.angle_alpha   90.00
_cell.angle_beta   90.00
_cell.angle_gamma   90.00
#
_symmetry.space_group_name_H-M   'P 1'
#
loop_
_entity.id
_entity.type
_entity.pdbx_description
1 polymer ?
#
loop_
_entity_poly.entity_id
_entity_poly.type
_entity_poly.pdbx_seq_one_letter_code
_entity_poly.pdbx_strand_id
1 'polypeptide(L)'
;MLAETVRIHVHHSPVSHIYSNYRRIKEQAALDYLELRSVSLGVTRQGEVDLCGKERENFVPCYNVSANLLAGFGGGEEFDRHCEFSREDERCLVRTPKDYKIPLRWPAGRDVIWSGNVKITKDQFLSSGSMTKR
;
A
#
# COMPACT_ATOMS: atom_id res chain seq x y z
N MET A 1 -32.74 28.73 4.74
CA MET A 1 -31.76 28.25 3.76
C MET A 1 -30.88 27.23 4.47
N LEU A 2 -30.80 26.04 3.89
CA LEU A 2 -30.43 24.78 4.54
C LEU A 2 -28.95 24.75 4.94
N ALA A 3 -28.67 24.42 6.19
CA ALA A 3 -27.36 23.92 6.60
C ALA A 3 -27.36 22.41 6.32
N GLU A 4 -26.65 21.98 5.28
CA GLU A 4 -26.41 20.56 5.03
C GLU A 4 -25.36 20.06 6.02
N THR A 5 -25.82 19.35 7.04
CA THR A 5 -24.97 18.60 7.95
C THR A 5 -24.31 17.46 7.18
N VAL A 6 -23.00 17.55 6.95
CA VAL A 6 -22.21 16.46 6.38
C VAL A 6 -22.24 15.29 7.37
N ARG A 7 -22.95 14.20 7.03
CA ARG A 7 -22.85 12.93 7.76
C ARG A 7 -21.51 12.29 7.43
N ILE A 8 -20.50 12.54 8.26
CA ILE A 8 -19.30 11.72 8.29
C ILE A 8 -19.73 10.31 8.74
N HIS A 9 -19.75 9.34 7.83
CA HIS A 9 -19.84 7.93 8.20
C HIS A 9 -18.46 7.51 8.71
N VAL A 10 -18.19 7.77 9.99
CA VAL A 10 -17.12 7.09 10.70
C VAL A 10 -17.55 5.63 10.77
N HIS A 11 -16.86 4.75 10.03
CA HIS A 11 -16.99 3.32 10.22
C HIS A 11 -16.37 2.99 11.59
N HIS A 12 -17.19 3.15 12.63
CA HIS A 12 -16.87 2.73 13.97
C HIS A 12 -16.81 1.20 13.91
N SER A 13 -15.62 0.64 13.69
CA SER A 13 -15.41 -0.78 13.94
C SER A 13 -15.55 -0.95 15.45
N PRO A 14 -16.62 -1.61 15.96
CA PRO A 14 -16.68 -1.88 17.37
C PRO A 14 -15.55 -2.88 17.65
N VAL A 15 -14.52 -2.41 18.36
CA VAL A 15 -13.54 -3.30 19.00
C VAL A 15 -14.30 -4.06 20.09
N SER A 16 -15.02 -5.12 19.69
CA SER A 16 -15.69 -6.03 20.59
C SER A 16 -14.73 -7.19 20.86
N HIS A 17 -13.85 -6.99 21.83
CA HIS A 17 -13.04 -8.07 22.34
C HIS A 17 -13.79 -8.80 23.47
N ILE A 18 -13.98 -10.11 23.25
CA ILE A 18 -13.95 -11.17 24.28
C ILE A 18 -15.31 -11.53 24.92
N TYR A 19 -16.18 -12.22 24.18
CA TYR A 19 -16.69 -13.56 24.54
C TYR A 19 -17.60 -14.10 23.41
N SER A 20 -17.01 -14.50 22.29
CA SER A 20 -17.72 -15.30 21.30
C SER A 20 -17.82 -16.73 21.81
N ASN A 21 -19.05 -17.24 21.98
CA ASN A 21 -19.27 -18.64 22.37
C ASN A 21 -18.51 -19.59 21.42
N TYR A 22 -17.90 -20.65 21.93
CA TYR A 22 -17.13 -21.63 21.13
C TYR A 22 -17.88 -22.10 19.88
N ARG A 23 -19.22 -22.26 19.97
CA ARG A 23 -20.06 -22.59 18.82
C ARG A 23 -19.95 -21.56 17.69
N ARG A 24 -20.05 -20.27 18.01
CA ARG A 24 -19.94 -19.18 17.01
C ARG A 24 -18.55 -19.08 16.39
N ILE A 25 -17.49 -19.25 17.20
CA ILE A 25 -16.11 -19.25 16.67
C ILE A 25 -15.92 -20.42 15.71
N LYS A 26 -16.43 -21.60 16.06
CA LYS A 26 -16.33 -22.80 15.22
C LYS A 26 -17.12 -22.66 13.92
N GLU A 27 -18.31 -22.06 13.98
CA GLU A 27 -19.12 -21.75 12.80
C GLU A 27 -18.42 -20.73 11.91
N GLN A 28 -17.88 -19.65 12.48
CA GLN A 28 -17.12 -18.64 11.73
C GLN A 28 -15.89 -19.25 11.06
N ALA A 29 -15.09 -20.03 11.78
CA ALA A 29 -13.91 -20.68 11.22
C ALA A 29 -14.27 -21.67 10.09
N ALA A 30 -15.42 -22.34 10.17
CA ALA A 30 -15.90 -23.20 9.08
C ALA A 30 -16.32 -22.40 7.84
N LEU A 31 -16.96 -21.25 8.04
CA LEU A 31 -17.30 -20.32 6.96
C LEU A 31 -16.05 -19.74 6.30
N ASP A 32 -15.12 -19.23 7.10
CA ASP A 32 -13.84 -18.68 6.62
C ASP A 32 -13.06 -19.74 5.83
N TYR A 33 -13.05 -20.99 6.30
CA TYR A 33 -12.39 -22.09 5.59
C TYR A 33 -13.04 -22.39 4.23
N LEU A 34 -14.38 -22.33 4.14
CA LEU A 34 -15.10 -22.51 2.89
C LEU A 34 -14.83 -21.36 1.90
N GLU A 35 -14.74 -20.12 2.39
CA GLU A 35 -14.36 -18.96 1.58
C GLU A 35 -12.91 -19.06 1.07
N LEU A 36 -11.97 -19.41 1.95
CA LEU A 36 -10.58 -19.65 1.55
C LEU A 36 -10.48 -20.78 0.51
N ARG A 37 -11.31 -21.82 0.65
CA ARG A 37 -11.38 -22.91 -0.33
C ARG A 37 -11.97 -22.45 -1.66
N SER A 38 -13.01 -21.61 -1.67
CA SER A 38 -13.58 -21.07 -2.92
C SER A 38 -12.61 -20.14 -3.64
N VAL A 39 -11.82 -19.37 -2.89
CA VAL A 39 -10.71 -18.56 -3.44
C VAL A 39 -9.61 -19.47 -4.00
N SER A 40 -9.19 -20.49 -3.26
CA SER A 40 -8.12 -21.43 -3.69
C SER A 40 -8.51 -22.26 -4.91
N LEU A 41 -9.79 -22.60 -5.05
CA LEU A 41 -10.34 -23.31 -6.21
C LEU A 41 -10.69 -22.37 -7.38
N GLY A 42 -10.52 -21.06 -7.23
CA GLY A 42 -10.83 -20.06 -8.25
C GLY A 42 -12.33 -19.97 -8.60
N VAL A 43 -13.22 -20.46 -7.73
CA VAL A 43 -14.68 -20.49 -7.94
C VAL A 43 -15.24 -19.07 -7.86
N THR A 44 -14.73 -18.27 -6.93
CA THR A 44 -14.85 -16.81 -6.97
C THR A 44 -13.73 -16.29 -7.86
N ARG A 45 -14.08 -15.77 -9.04
CA ARG A 45 -13.22 -14.82 -9.74
C ARG A 45 -13.13 -13.57 -8.86
N GLN A 46 -12.17 -13.52 -7.94
CA GLN A 46 -11.64 -12.23 -7.52
C GLN A 46 -11.25 -11.58 -8.84
N GLY A 47 -11.96 -10.49 -9.20
CA GLY A 47 -11.80 -9.83 -10.48
C GLY A 47 -10.31 -9.70 -10.76
N GLU A 48 -9.90 -10.22 -11.92
CA GLU A 48 -8.50 -10.19 -12.33
C GLU A 48 -8.05 -8.73 -12.23
N VAL A 49 -7.21 -8.44 -11.24
CA VAL A 49 -6.76 -7.06 -11.00
C VAL A 49 -5.81 -6.76 -12.14
N ASP A 50 -6.23 -5.84 -13.02
CA ASP A 50 -5.42 -5.47 -14.17
C ASP A 50 -4.04 -4.98 -13.72
N LEU A 51 -3.03 -5.24 -14.55
CA LEU A 51 -1.69 -4.72 -14.30
C LEU A 51 -1.66 -3.23 -14.62
N CYS A 52 -1.12 -2.43 -13.70
CA CYS A 52 -0.92 -1.01 -13.98
C CYS A 52 0.04 -0.81 -15.16
N GLY A 53 -0.09 0.34 -15.83
CA GLY A 53 0.91 0.80 -16.79
C GLY A 53 2.25 1.13 -16.10
N LYS A 54 3.28 1.35 -16.92
CA LYS A 54 4.65 1.60 -16.44
C LYS A 54 4.78 2.91 -15.67
N GLU A 55 3.91 3.87 -15.95
CA GLU A 55 3.81 5.15 -15.25
C GLU A 55 3.54 4.99 -13.75
N ARG A 56 2.86 3.90 -13.35
CA ARG A 56 2.54 3.62 -11.95
C ARG A 56 3.69 2.98 -11.17
N GLU A 57 4.80 2.58 -11.79
CA GLU A 57 5.94 1.95 -11.11
C GLU A 57 6.56 2.83 -10.00
N ASN A 58 6.57 4.16 -10.19
CA ASN A 58 7.10 5.13 -9.20
C ASN A 58 6.03 6.14 -8.77
N PHE A 59 4.76 5.82 -9.01
CA PHE A 59 3.66 6.71 -8.65
C PHE A 59 3.52 6.78 -7.13
N VAL A 60 3.47 8.00 -6.60
CA VAL A 60 3.23 8.27 -5.18
C VAL A 60 1.81 8.81 -5.05
N PRO A 61 0.86 8.04 -4.50
CA PRO A 61 -0.49 8.51 -4.28
C PRO A 61 -0.52 9.79 -3.45
N CYS A 62 -1.43 10.71 -3.79
CA CYS A 62 -1.64 11.99 -3.09
C CYS A 62 -0.42 12.93 -3.06
N TYR A 63 0.48 12.82 -4.04
CA TYR A 63 1.65 13.70 -4.12
C TYR A 63 1.59 14.56 -5.38
N ASN A 64 1.16 15.81 -5.23
CA ASN A 64 1.10 16.78 -6.31
C ASN A 64 1.40 18.18 -5.79
N VAL A 65 2.67 18.61 -5.92
CA VAL A 65 3.14 19.92 -5.44
C VAL A 65 2.33 21.07 -6.03
N SER A 66 2.00 21.02 -7.33
CA SER A 66 1.22 22.08 -7.98
C SER A 66 -0.20 22.18 -7.40
N ALA A 67 -0.84 21.05 -7.11
CA ALA A 67 -2.15 21.04 -6.46
C ALA A 67 -2.05 21.53 -5.01
N ASN A 68 -0.98 21.15 -4.30
CA ASN A 68 -0.75 21.59 -2.92
C ASN A 68 -0.58 23.12 -2.84
N LEU A 69 0.21 23.70 -3.75
CA LEU A 69 0.38 25.15 -3.84
C LEU A 69 -0.95 25.87 -4.14
N LEU A 70 -1.77 25.30 -5.03
CA LEU A 70 -3.10 25.84 -5.33
C LEU A 70 -4.08 25.74 -4.15
N ALA A 71 -3.91 24.73 -3.30
CA ALA A 71 -4.68 24.55 -2.07
C ALA A 71 -4.22 25.46 -0.91
N GLY A 72 -3.12 26.20 -1.08
CA GLY A 72 -2.59 27.15 -0.10
C GLY A 72 -1.53 26.58 0.85
N PHE A 73 -1.03 25.37 0.59
CA PHE A 73 0.10 24.81 1.35
C PHE A 73 1.42 25.50 0.94
N GLY A 74 2.28 25.75 1.93
CA GLY A 74 3.57 26.40 1.71
C GLY A 74 4.52 26.24 2.90
N GLY A 75 5.78 26.64 2.72
CA GLY A 75 6.78 26.57 3.80
C GLY A 75 7.31 25.16 4.08
N GLY A 76 7.19 24.26 3.11
CA GLY A 76 7.56 22.84 3.22
C GLY A 76 6.35 21.91 3.10
N GLU A 77 5.16 22.38 3.49
CA GLU A 77 3.93 21.59 3.43
C GLU A 77 3.48 21.29 1.99
N GLU A 78 3.98 22.03 1.00
CA GLU A 78 3.73 21.75 -0.42
C GLU A 78 4.36 20.42 -0.88
N PHE A 79 5.34 19.90 -0.15
CA PHE A 79 5.98 18.60 -0.40
C PHE A 79 5.37 17.47 0.43
N ASP A 80 4.37 17.77 1.27
CA ASP A 80 3.66 16.74 2.01
C ASP A 80 2.58 16.06 1.15
N ARG A 81 2.09 14.91 1.64
CA ARG A 81 1.05 14.13 0.98
C ARG A 81 -0.32 14.61 1.46
N HIS A 82 -1.08 15.23 0.56
CA HIS A 82 -2.43 15.75 0.82
C HIS A 82 -3.44 14.95 0.00
N CYS A 83 -4.19 14.06 0.65
CA CYS A 83 -5.13 13.14 0.01
C CYS A 83 -6.56 13.68 -0.08
N GLU A 84 -6.85 14.83 0.52
CA GLU A 84 -8.17 15.44 0.65
C GLU A 84 -8.85 15.67 -0.71
N PHE A 85 -8.03 15.83 -1.76
CA PHE A 85 -8.47 16.04 -3.14
C PHE A 85 -8.13 14.87 -4.07
N SER A 86 -7.56 13.78 -3.54
CA SER A 86 -7.24 12.60 -4.34
C SER A 86 -8.53 11.86 -4.69
N ARG A 87 -8.75 11.63 -5.98
CA ARG A 87 -9.86 10.79 -6.46
C ARG A 87 -9.51 9.33 -6.23
N GLU A 88 -10.54 8.49 -6.08
CA GLU A 88 -10.37 7.04 -6.07
C GLU A 88 -9.63 6.60 -7.35
N ASP A 89 -8.39 6.14 -7.15
CA ASP A 89 -7.57 5.58 -8.21
C ASP A 89 -8.10 4.19 -8.59
N GLU A 90 -7.97 3.84 -9.86
CA GLU A 90 -8.19 2.48 -10.34
C GLU A 90 -7.31 1.50 -9.55
N ARG A 91 -7.95 0.48 -8.99
CA ARG A 91 -7.26 -0.59 -8.27
C ARG A 91 -6.60 -1.52 -9.28
N CYS A 92 -5.32 -1.27 -9.56
CA CYS A 92 -4.49 -2.10 -10.43
C CYS A 92 -3.27 -2.65 -9.67
N LEU A 93 -2.70 -3.76 -10.17
CA LEU A 93 -1.49 -4.37 -9.61
C LEU A 93 -0.25 -3.73 -10.25
N VAL A 94 0.53 -3.02 -9.44
CA VAL A 94 1.78 -2.40 -9.90
C VAL A 94 2.81 -3.48 -10.24
N ARG A 95 3.44 -3.35 -11.40
CA ARG A 95 4.47 -4.29 -11.85
C ARG A 95 5.71 -4.16 -10.97
N THR A 96 6.30 -5.30 -10.66
CA THR A 96 7.63 -5.35 -10.06
C THR A 96 8.65 -4.68 -11.00
N PRO A 97 9.55 -3.81 -10.49
CA PRO A 97 10.62 -3.23 -11.29
C PRO A 97 11.48 -4.30 -11.98
N LYS A 98 12.01 -3.99 -13.17
CA LYS A 98 12.71 -4.92 -14.06
C LYS A 98 13.82 -5.76 -13.38
N ASP A 99 14.50 -5.20 -12.39
CA ASP A 99 15.67 -5.81 -11.73
C ASP A 99 15.47 -6.06 -10.23
N TYR A 100 14.22 -6.03 -9.76
CA TYR A 100 13.91 -6.29 -8.35
C TYR A 100 14.27 -7.72 -7.97
N LYS A 101 14.85 -7.88 -6.79
CA LYS A 101 15.20 -9.17 -6.19
C LYS A 101 14.62 -9.26 -4.80
N ILE A 102 14.18 -10.45 -4.39
CA ILE A 102 13.70 -10.68 -3.04
C ILE A 102 14.87 -10.47 -2.04
N PRO A 103 14.72 -9.61 -1.02
CA PRO A 103 15.75 -9.43 -0.01
C PRO A 103 16.12 -10.73 0.73
N LEU A 104 17.37 -10.87 1.14
CA LEU A 104 17.79 -11.97 2.01
C LEU A 104 17.05 -11.89 3.36
N ARG A 105 16.73 -13.05 3.95
CA ARG A 105 16.08 -13.08 5.26
C ARG A 105 17.00 -12.50 6.34
N TRP A 106 16.40 -11.88 7.34
CA TRP A 106 17.10 -11.48 8.55
C TRP A 106 17.66 -12.72 9.29
N PRO A 107 18.88 -12.70 9.83
CA PRO A 107 19.83 -11.59 9.90
C PRO A 107 20.81 -11.49 8.71
N ALA A 108 20.82 -12.47 7.80
CA ALA A 108 21.77 -12.51 6.68
C ALA A 108 21.66 -11.29 5.73
N GLY A 109 20.47 -10.68 5.63
CA GLY A 109 20.24 -9.46 4.86
C GLY A 109 20.55 -8.14 5.58
N ARG A 110 21.12 -8.15 6.79
CA ARG A 110 21.37 -6.92 7.57
C ARG A 110 22.23 -5.91 6.80
N ASP A 111 23.30 -6.39 6.20
CA ASP A 111 24.35 -5.53 5.61
C ASP A 111 24.38 -5.62 4.07
N VAL A 112 23.33 -6.18 3.46
CA VAL A 112 23.26 -6.43 2.01
C VAL A 112 21.94 -5.90 1.44
N ILE A 113 22.05 -5.00 0.46
CA ILE A 113 20.93 -4.54 -0.36
C ILE A 113 21.14 -4.93 -1.82
N TRP A 114 20.07 -5.26 -2.51
CA TRP A 114 20.09 -5.41 -3.96
C TRP A 114 20.02 -4.03 -4.62
N SER A 115 20.99 -3.68 -5.46
CA SER A 115 20.99 -2.40 -6.19
C SER A 115 19.73 -2.22 -7.05
N GLY A 116 19.18 -3.30 -7.60
CA GLY A 116 17.93 -3.28 -8.37
C GLY A 116 16.67 -2.93 -7.56
N ASN A 117 16.74 -2.96 -6.22
CA ASN A 117 15.62 -2.63 -5.34
C ASN A 117 15.61 -1.15 -4.92
N VAL A 118 16.66 -0.39 -5.25
CA VAL A 118 16.83 1.00 -4.83
C VAL A 118 17.12 1.90 -6.02
N LYS A 119 16.48 3.07 -6.06
CA LYS A 119 16.66 4.08 -7.12
C LYS A 119 17.78 5.05 -6.74
N ILE A 120 19.01 4.55 -6.61
CA ILE A 120 20.20 5.35 -6.30
C ILE A 120 21.13 5.45 -7.49
N THR A 121 21.67 6.64 -7.73
CA THR A 121 22.66 6.84 -8.79
C THR A 121 24.00 6.21 -8.41
N LYS A 122 24.87 5.96 -9.39
CA LYS A 122 26.23 5.47 -9.13
C LYS A 122 26.97 6.40 -8.15
N ASP A 123 26.80 7.71 -8.30
CA ASP A 123 27.49 8.70 -7.48
C ASP A 123 26.96 8.73 -6.05
N GLN A 124 25.63 8.58 -5.86
CA GLN A 124 25.04 8.41 -4.52
C GLN A 124 25.48 7.10 -3.86
N PHE A 125 25.60 6.02 -4.65
CA PHE A 125 26.10 4.74 -4.17
C PHE A 125 27.56 4.81 -3.71
N LEU A 126 28.41 5.53 -4.46
CA LEU A 126 29.83 5.72 -4.14
C LEU A 126 30.04 6.69 -2.96
N SER A 127 29.19 7.71 -2.84
CA SER A 127 29.28 8.73 -1.80
C SER A 127 28.78 8.25 -0.43
N SER A 128 27.93 7.22 -0.38
CA SER A 128 27.30 6.78 0.87
C SER A 128 28.23 6.00 1.80
N GLY A 129 29.47 5.68 1.40
CA GLY A 129 30.56 5.18 2.27
C GLY A 129 30.32 3.87 3.04
N SER A 130 29.11 3.32 2.98
CA SER A 130 28.63 2.31 3.92
C SER A 130 27.64 1.41 3.19
N MET A 131 28.15 0.38 2.52
CA MET A 131 27.58 -0.96 2.58
C MET A 131 28.60 -1.95 2.01
N THR A 132 28.86 -3.03 2.74
CA THR A 132 29.76 -4.11 2.31
C THR A 132 29.22 -4.78 1.05
N LYS A 133 29.98 -4.63 -0.04
CA LYS A 133 29.67 -5.10 -1.39
C LYS A 133 30.08 -6.57 -1.52
N ARG A 134 29.17 -7.44 -1.97
CA ARG A 134 29.53 -8.74 -2.55
C ARG A 134 28.90 -8.88 -3.93
#